data_AF-A0A5D3KAM5-F1
#
_entry.id   AF-A0A5D3KAM5-F1
#
_cell.length_a   1.000
_cell.length_b   1.000
_cell.length_c   1.000
_cell.angle_alpha   90.00
_cell.angle_beta   90.00
_cell.angle_gamma   90.00
#
_symmetry.space_group_name_H-M   'P 1'
#
loop_
_entity.id
_entity.type
_entity.pdbx_description
1 polymer ?
#
loop_
_entity_poly.entity_id
_entity_poly.type
_entity_poly.pdbx_seq_one_letter_code
_entity_poly.pdbx_strand_id
1 'polypeptide(L)'
;MTAECKLFSSLLHDLVESSAFALLNSSAQVDIESIGWDVVPAGVKNQALGMGANLMNGISQVRAATVGGWDIQCNLIQIVSPGKTWCVILAKTFDPISLQKIAREDAGPIYPY
;
A
#
# COMPACT_ATOMS: atom_id res chain seq x y z
N MET A 1 -28.15 -6.62 5.07
CA MET A 1 -27.07 -7.49 4.54
C MET A 1 -25.84 -6.63 4.36
N THR A 2 -24.90 -6.68 5.29
CA THR A 2 -23.59 -6.03 5.18
C THR A 2 -22.68 -6.98 4.41
N ALA A 3 -22.40 -6.67 3.15
CA ALA A 3 -21.31 -7.32 2.45
C ALA A 3 -20.02 -6.89 3.16
N GLU A 4 -19.42 -7.79 3.94
CA GLU A 4 -18.04 -7.60 4.40
C GLU A 4 -17.19 -7.36 3.15
N CYS A 5 -16.60 -6.16 3.07
CA CYS A 5 -15.57 -5.87 2.10
C CYS A 5 -14.34 -6.69 2.49
N LYS A 6 -14.35 -7.98 2.11
CA LYS A 6 -13.17 -8.82 2.12
C LYS A 6 -12.25 -8.25 1.04
N LEU A 7 -11.38 -7.32 1.43
CA LEU A 7 -10.06 -7.26 0.79
C LEU A 7 -9.60 -8.71 0.72
N PHE A 8 -9.59 -9.29 -0.48
CA PHE A 8 -9.25 -10.69 -0.65
C PHE A 8 -7.90 -10.88 0.05
N SER A 9 -7.88 -11.69 1.11
CA SER A 9 -6.67 -11.95 1.90
C SER A 9 -5.53 -12.47 1.03
N SER A 10 -5.87 -13.12 -0.10
CA SER A 10 -4.93 -13.50 -1.16
C SER A 10 -4.30 -12.30 -1.86
N LEU A 11 -5.05 -11.24 -2.17
CA LEU A 11 -4.49 -10.02 -2.74
C LEU A 11 -3.54 -9.36 -1.75
N LEU A 12 -3.90 -9.30 -0.47
CA LEU A 12 -3.00 -8.77 0.55
C LEU A 12 -1.73 -9.64 0.69
N HIS A 13 -1.87 -10.97 0.71
CA HIS A 13 -0.73 -11.90 0.78
C HIS A 13 0.22 -11.74 -0.41
N ASP A 14 -0.30 -11.65 -1.64
CA ASP A 14 0.50 -11.44 -2.86
C ASP A 14 1.20 -10.06 -2.87
N LEU A 15 0.62 -9.05 -2.21
CA LEU A 15 1.23 -7.72 -2.09
C LEU A 15 2.33 -7.67 -0.99
N VAL A 16 2.22 -8.51 0.05
CA VAL A 16 3.15 -8.58 1.19
C VAL A 16 4.50 -9.18 0.80
N GLU A 17 4.53 -10.24 -0.01
CA GLU A 17 5.76 -11.04 -0.22
C GLU A 17 6.91 -10.28 -0.94
N SER A 18 6.71 -9.05 -1.43
CA SER A 18 7.68 -8.40 -2.33
C SER A 18 7.82 -6.89 -2.18
N SER A 19 7.06 -6.21 -1.32
CA SER A 19 7.11 -4.75 -1.20
C SER A 19 6.55 -4.27 0.13
N ALA A 20 7.04 -3.13 0.62
CA ALA A 20 6.32 -2.38 1.64
C ALA A 20 5.04 -1.81 1.04
N PHE A 21 3.91 -1.79 1.78
CA PHE A 21 2.66 -1.25 1.25
C PHE A 21 1.88 -0.38 2.22
N ALA A 22 1.08 0.51 1.66
CA ALA A 22 0.04 1.25 2.35
C ALA A 22 -1.25 1.26 1.51
N LEU A 23 -2.40 1.26 2.17
CA LEU A 23 -3.72 1.33 1.56
C LEU A 23 -4.39 2.64 1.96
N LEU A 24 -4.79 3.41 0.97
CA LEU A 24 -5.62 4.59 1.16
C LEU A 24 -7.10 4.23 1.00
N ASN A 25 -7.91 4.62 2.00
CA ASN A 25 -9.37 4.57 1.88
C ASN A 25 -9.88 5.70 0.97
N SER A 26 -11.20 5.75 0.70
CA SER A 26 -11.79 6.74 -0.23
C SER A 26 -11.67 8.21 0.21
N SER A 27 -11.26 8.47 1.44
CA SER A 27 -10.95 9.82 1.94
C SER A 27 -9.46 10.17 1.79
N ALA A 28 -8.69 9.34 1.08
CA ALA A 28 -7.25 9.44 0.89
C ALA A 28 -6.44 9.37 2.21
N GLN A 29 -7.01 8.72 3.23
CA GLN A 29 -6.34 8.47 4.50
C GLN A 29 -5.78 7.05 4.50
N VAL A 30 -4.63 6.87 5.15
CA VAL A 30 -4.05 5.54 5.36
C VAL A 30 -4.98 4.73 6.27
N ASP A 31 -5.43 3.60 5.76
CA ASP A 31 -6.34 2.68 6.44
C ASP A 31 -5.59 1.44 6.93
N ILE A 32 -4.65 0.94 6.12
CA ILE A 32 -3.81 -0.24 6.40
C ILE A 32 -2.39 0.06 5.91
N GLU A 33 -1.37 -0.41 6.63
CA GLU A 33 0.02 -0.41 6.18
C GLU A 33 0.74 -1.70 6.61
N SER A 34 1.75 -2.11 5.85
CA SER A 34 2.61 -3.23 6.22
C SER A 34 3.66 -2.79 7.24
N ILE A 35 4.24 -3.75 7.97
CA ILE A 35 5.37 -3.45 8.87
C ILE A 35 6.58 -2.92 8.07
N GLY A 36 6.81 -3.46 6.87
CA GLY A 36 7.82 -2.96 5.94
C GLY A 36 7.62 -1.49 5.54
N TRP A 37 6.41 -0.94 5.69
CA TRP A 37 6.16 0.48 5.46
C TRP A 37 7.01 1.36 6.38
N ASP A 38 7.33 0.95 7.61
CA ASP A 38 8.20 1.71 8.52
C ASP A 38 9.65 1.84 8.06
N VAL A 39 10.09 0.96 7.16
CA VAL A 39 11.41 1.03 6.54
C VAL A 39 11.45 2.13 5.47
N VAL A 40 10.31 2.51 4.91
CA VAL A 40 10.22 3.53 3.85
C VAL A 40 10.53 4.91 4.43
N PRO A 41 11.48 5.69 3.86
CA PRO A 41 11.81 7.02 4.36
C PRO A 41 10.62 7.98 4.31
N ALA A 42 10.49 8.87 5.30
CA ALA A 42 9.35 9.78 5.42
C ALA A 42 9.11 10.65 4.16
N GLY A 43 10.17 11.12 3.49
CA GLY A 43 10.06 11.87 2.24
C GLY A 43 9.48 11.04 1.08
N VAL A 44 9.80 9.74 1.04
CA VAL A 44 9.26 8.79 0.08
C VAL A 44 7.80 8.48 0.41
N LYS A 45 7.48 8.23 1.69
CA LYS A 45 6.09 8.02 2.16
C LYS A 45 5.19 9.17 1.74
N ASN A 46 5.56 10.41 2.06
CA ASN A 46 4.75 11.59 1.78
C ASN A 46 4.45 11.75 0.27
N GLN A 47 5.45 11.51 -0.59
CA GLN A 47 5.24 11.56 -2.03
C GLN A 47 4.37 10.42 -2.53
N ALA A 48 4.58 9.19 -2.04
CA ALA A 48 3.78 8.03 -2.41
C ALA A 48 2.30 8.21 -2.01
N LEU A 49 2.04 8.70 -0.80
CA LEU A 49 0.69 9.02 -0.32
C LEU A 49 0.05 10.13 -1.17
N GLY A 50 0.81 11.18 -1.50
CA GLY A 50 0.35 12.25 -2.39
C GLY A 50 0.01 11.75 -3.80
N MET A 51 0.83 10.84 -4.34
CA MET A 51 0.56 10.19 -5.63
C MET A 51 -0.74 9.39 -5.59
N GLY A 52 -0.92 8.55 -4.57
CA GLY A 52 -2.13 7.74 -4.39
C GLY A 52 -3.39 8.60 -4.25
N ALA A 53 -3.33 9.65 -3.42
CA ALA A 53 -4.43 10.60 -3.24
C ALA A 53 -4.79 11.33 -4.55
N ASN A 54 -3.79 11.81 -5.29
CA ASN A 54 -4.01 12.47 -6.58
C ASN A 54 -4.60 11.51 -7.63
N LEU A 55 -4.16 10.25 -7.63
CA LEU A 55 -4.68 9.22 -8.53
C LEU A 55 -6.15 8.90 -8.22
N MET A 56 -6.50 8.72 -6.95
CA MET A 56 -7.89 8.46 -6.53
C MET A 56 -8.83 9.62 -6.86
N ASN A 57 -8.36 10.86 -6.68
CA ASN A 57 -9.15 12.07 -6.94
C ASN A 57 -9.18 12.45 -8.44
N GLY A 58 -8.53 11.66 -9.31
CA GLY A 58 -8.46 11.93 -10.75
C GLY A 58 -7.63 13.16 -11.12
N ILE A 59 -6.85 13.71 -10.19
CA ILE A 59 -5.95 14.86 -10.40
C ILE A 59 -4.74 14.45 -11.23
N SER A 60 -4.30 13.19 -11.09
CA SER A 60 -3.15 12.63 -11.82
C SER A 60 -3.48 11.24 -12.36
N GLN A 61 -2.84 10.87 -13.47
CA GLN A 61 -2.86 9.51 -14.04
C GLN A 61 -1.56 8.74 -13.76
N VAL A 62 -0.63 9.33 -13.00
CA VAL A 62 0.65 8.71 -12.68
C VAL A 62 0.42 7.56 -11.71
N ARG A 63 0.74 6.34 -12.16
CA ARG A 63 0.59 5.09 -11.40
C ARG A 63 1.91 4.52 -10.91
N ALA A 64 3.03 5.02 -11.41
CA ALA A 64 4.35 4.58 -10.98
C ALA A 64 5.37 5.72 -11.07
N ALA A 65 6.31 5.75 -10.13
CA ALA A 65 7.45 6.66 -10.16
C ALA A 65 8.56 6.14 -9.25
N THR A 66 9.81 6.52 -9.55
CA THR A 66 10.93 6.29 -8.64
C THR A 66 11.14 7.53 -7.77
N VAL A 67 11.08 7.36 -6.45
CA VAL A 67 11.23 8.45 -5.46
C VAL A 67 12.33 8.06 -4.48
N GLY A 68 13.42 8.82 -4.45
CA GLY A 68 14.50 8.59 -3.48
C GLY A 68 15.11 7.18 -3.53
N GLY A 69 15.16 6.56 -4.72
CA GLY A 69 15.64 5.19 -4.91
C GLY A 69 14.62 4.09 -4.60
N TRP A 70 13.36 4.45 -4.39
CA TRP A 70 12.24 3.51 -4.22
C TRP A 70 11.32 3.57 -5.43
N ASP A 71 10.98 2.41 -5.98
CA ASP A 71 9.96 2.28 -7.00
C ASP A 71 8.59 2.23 -6.33
N ILE A 72 7.81 3.28 -6.58
CA ILE A 72 6.46 3.43 -6.06
C ILE A 72 5.47 3.01 -7.16
N GLN A 73 4.48 2.21 -6.80
CA GLN A 73 3.35 1.87 -7.66
C GLN A 73 2.02 2.11 -6.95
N CYS A 74 1.04 2.65 -7.66
CA CYS A 74 -0.29 2.99 -7.14
C CYS A 74 -1.36 2.28 -7.97
N ASN A 75 -2.13 1.41 -7.32
CA ASN A 75 -3.19 0.63 -7.95
C ASN A 75 -4.54 0.97 -7.31
N LEU A 76 -5.51 1.31 -8.15
CA LEU A 76 -6.87 1.61 -7.68
C LEU A 76 -7.67 0.32 -7.55
N ILE A 77 -8.35 0.16 -6.42
CA ILE A 77 -9.32 -0.90 -6.18
C ILE A 77 -10.70 -0.26 -6.11
N GLN A 78 -11.62 -0.72 -6.95
CA GLN A 78 -13.02 -0.30 -6.92
C GLN A 78 -13.85 -1.31 -6.13
N ILE A 79 -14.49 -0.83 -5.08
CA ILE A 79 -15.46 -1.57 -4.27
C ILE A 79 -16.84 -1.30 -4.86
N VAL A 80 -17.38 -2.29 -5.59
CA VAL A 80 -18.64 -2.18 -6.36
C VAL A 80 -19.83 -1.75 -5.49
N SER A 81 -19.91 -2.22 -4.26
CA SER A 81 -20.90 -1.80 -3.27
C SER A 81 -20.18 -1.62 -1.94
N PRO A 82 -20.06 -0.40 -1.38
CA PRO A 82 -20.88 0.80 -1.60
C PRO A 82 -20.36 1.83 -2.62
N GLY A 83 -19.63 1.43 -3.67
CA GLY A 83 -19.13 2.37 -4.69
C GLY A 83 -17.93 3.20 -4.21
N LYS A 84 -17.00 2.56 -3.49
CA LYS A 84 -15.81 3.21 -2.93
C LYS A 84 -14.59 2.91 -3.79
N THR A 85 -13.67 3.87 -3.90
CA THR A 85 -12.36 3.67 -4.54
C THR A 85 -11.27 3.76 -3.49
N TRP A 86 -10.41 2.75 -3.43
CA TRP A 86 -9.21 2.71 -2.59
C TRP A 86 -7.97 2.72 -3.46
N CYS A 87 -6.82 3.05 -2.88
CA CYS A 87 -5.53 2.99 -3.56
C CYS A 87 -4.55 2.14 -2.76
N VAL A 88 -4.06 1.07 -3.37
CA VAL A 88 -2.89 0.32 -2.87
C VAL A 88 -1.64 1.02 -3.37
N ILE A 89 -0.76 1.36 -2.45
CA ILE A 89 0.55 1.92 -2.71
C ILE A 89 1.57 0.85 -2.38
N LEU A 90 2.40 0.50 -3.35
CA LEU A 90 3.54 -0.39 -3.19
C LEU A 90 4.81 0.44 -3.24
N ALA A 91 5.74 0.17 -2.33
CA ALA A 91 7.08 0.73 -2.31
C ALA A 91 8.09 -0.40 -2.32
N LYS A 92 8.83 -0.49 -3.42
CA LYS A 92 9.91 -1.46 -3.61
C LYS A 92 11.25 -0.74 -3.65
N THR A 93 12.27 -1.37 -3.11
CA THR A 93 13.65 -0.89 -3.19
C THR A 93 14.57 -2.00 -3.65
N PHE A 94 15.69 -1.62 -4.24
CA PHE A 94 16.79 -2.54 -4.55
C PHE A 94 17.91 -2.49 -3.53
N ASP A 95 17.78 -1.63 -2.50
CA ASP A 95 18.74 -1.56 -1.40
C ASP A 95 18.71 -2.87 -0.59
N PRO A 96 19.82 -3.64 -0.54
CA PRO A 96 19.84 -4.95 0.13
C PRO A 96 19.53 -4.89 1.62
N ILE A 97 19.87 -3.79 2.30
CA ILE A 97 19.61 -3.61 3.73
C ILE A 97 18.10 -3.46 3.97
N SER A 98 17.46 -2.59 3.19
CA SER A 98 16.02 -2.36 3.26
C SER A 98 15.23 -3.59 2.81
N LEU A 99 15.68 -4.31 1.78
CA LEU A 99 15.11 -5.59 1.36
C LEU A 99 15.17 -6.64 2.48
N GLN A 100 16.27 -6.76 3.21
CA GLN A 100 16.34 -7.68 4.35
C GLN A 100 15.40 -7.29 5.49
N LYS A 101 15.13 -6.00 5.69
CA LYS A 101 14.17 -5.55 6.71
C LYS A 101 12.73 -5.85 6.31
N ILE A 102 12.40 -5.69 5.03
CA ILE A 102 11.08 -6.03 4.47
C ILE A 102 10.90 -7.56 4.43
N ALA A 103 11.90 -8.32 3.99
CA ALA A 103 11.81 -9.78 3.86
C ALA A 103 11.85 -10.55 5.19
N ARG A 104 12.14 -9.90 6.32
CA ARG A 104 12.00 -10.47 7.67
C ARG A 104 10.56 -10.44 8.19
N GLU A 105 9.60 -10.06 7.34
CA GLU A 105 8.17 -10.13 7.61
C GLU A 105 7.72 -11.60 7.80
N ASP A 106 7.51 -12.00 9.06
CA ASP A 106 6.58 -13.09 9.39
C ASP A 106 5.18 -12.46 9.48
N ALA A 107 4.34 -12.67 8.47
CA ALA A 107 2.92 -12.36 8.53
C ALA A 107 2.20 -13.44 9.35
N GLY A 108 2.18 -13.29 10.68
CA GLY A 108 1.48 -14.20 11.59
C GLY A 108 0.09 -13.68 12.01
N PRO A 109 -0.89 -14.56 12.29
CA PRO A 109 -2.17 -14.15 12.87
C PRO A 109 -1.98 -13.48 14.24
N ILE A 110 -2.64 -12.34 14.46
CA ILE A 110 -2.71 -11.71 15.79
C ILE A 110 -3.65 -12.57 16.66
N TYR A 111 -3.09 -13.39 17.54
CA TYR A 111 -3.86 -14.01 18.62
C TYR A 111 -3.89 -13.07 19.83
N PRO A 112 -5.08 -12.72 20.36
CA PRO A 112 -5.16 -12.02 21.64
C PRO A 112 -4.77 -12.98 22.78
N TYR A 113 -3.89 -12.53 23.67
CA TYR A 113 -3.75 -13.05 25.03
C TYR A 113 -4.75 -12.37 25.96
#